data_AF-A0A563VRC5-F1
#
_entry.id   AF-A0A563VRC5-F1
#
_cell.length_a   1.000
_cell.length_b   1.000
_cell.length_c   1.000
_cell.angle_alpha   90.00
_cell.angle_beta   90.00
_cell.angle_gamma   90.00
#
_symmetry.space_group_name_H-M   'P 1'
#
loop_
_entity.id
_entity.type
_entity.pdbx_description
1 polymer ?
#
loop_
_entity_poly.entity_id
_entity_poly.type
_entity_poly.pdbx_seq_one_letter_code
_entity_poly.pdbx_strand_id
1 'polypeptide(L)'
;MVVYFCASPLFLPKWDVPYGLGACAYMRRILENQVNSIIDLIIETKKQDNDPEESIKELISIKEGKVLDNKLKLAYKFVPQSIIVKGHNPLKLMYELLSDGVHGKSEDECTQTAFQLLSIFEYVIVELKRQQENKERFIKSIRSISN
;
A
#
# COMPACT_ATOMS: atom_id res chain seq x y z
N MET A 1 12.98 -29.71 7.56
CA MET A 1 13.92 -28.66 7.99
C MET A 1 13.34 -27.32 7.55
N VAL A 2 12.54 -26.70 8.43
CA VAL A 2 11.82 -25.45 8.17
C VAL A 2 12.69 -24.33 8.70
N VAL A 3 13.28 -23.53 7.81
CA VAL A 3 14.03 -22.34 8.20
C VAL A 3 13.01 -21.24 8.45
N TYR A 4 12.71 -21.01 9.73
CA TYR A 4 12.07 -19.78 10.20
C TYR A 4 13.03 -18.62 9.98
N PHE A 5 12.81 -17.82 8.92
CA PHE A 5 13.37 -16.48 8.87
C PHE A 5 12.52 -15.59 9.79
N CYS A 6 12.89 -15.56 11.07
CA CYS A 6 12.39 -14.60 12.04
C CYS A 6 12.80 -13.20 11.55
N ALA A 7 11.81 -12.40 11.15
CA ALA A 7 11.93 -10.96 11.02
C ALA A 7 12.30 -10.36 12.39
N SER A 8 13.60 -10.15 12.59
CA SER A 8 14.14 -9.44 13.74
C SER A 8 14.04 -7.94 13.45
N PRO A 9 13.49 -7.10 14.35
CA PRO A 9 13.39 -5.65 14.13
C PRO A 9 14.74 -4.92 14.22
N LEU A 10 15.86 -5.63 14.17
CA LEU A 10 17.22 -5.12 14.35
C LEU A 10 17.98 -4.84 13.04
N PHE A 11 17.33 -4.97 11.89
CA PHE A 11 17.96 -4.77 10.58
C PHE A 11 17.13 -3.87 9.68
N LEU A 12 16.67 -2.74 10.21
CA LEU A 12 16.52 -1.57 9.35
C LEU A 12 17.92 -0.95 9.27
N PRO A 13 18.57 -0.90 8.08
CA PRO A 13 19.84 -0.22 7.95
C PRO A 13 19.70 1.19 8.54
N LYS A 14 20.54 1.52 9.53
CA LYS A 14 20.75 2.91 9.89
C LYS A 14 21.46 3.55 8.71
N TRP A 15 20.71 4.32 7.93
CA TRP A 15 21.26 5.11 6.86
C TRP A 15 21.94 6.32 7.50
N ASP A 16 23.24 6.22 7.74
CA ASP A 16 24.04 7.29 8.36
C ASP A 16 24.17 8.54 7.46
N VAL A 17 23.59 8.52 6.26
CA VAL A 17 23.62 9.62 5.29
C VAL A 17 22.20 10.10 5.01
N PRO A 18 21.85 11.35 5.36
CA PRO A 18 20.59 11.95 4.92
C PRO A 18 20.58 12.15 3.40
N TYR A 19 19.55 11.62 2.75
CA TYR A 19 19.28 11.84 1.32
C TYR A 19 18.37 13.06 1.08
N GLY A 20 17.85 13.64 2.17
CA GLY A 20 17.17 14.92 2.21
C GLY A 20 15.91 15.00 1.36
N LEU A 21 15.64 16.21 0.86
CA LEU A 21 14.49 16.52 0.02
C LEU A 21 14.44 15.66 -1.25
N GLY A 22 15.61 15.24 -1.77
CA GLY A 22 15.72 14.39 -2.96
C GLY A 22 15.04 13.03 -2.76
N ALA A 23 15.26 12.37 -1.63
CA ALA A 23 14.60 11.09 -1.33
C ALA A 23 13.08 11.24 -1.21
N CYS A 24 12.61 12.28 -0.52
CA CYS A 24 11.18 12.60 -0.43
C CYS A 24 10.54 12.82 -1.80
N ALA A 25 11.15 13.68 -2.63
CA ALA A 25 10.65 14.00 -3.96
C ALA A 25 10.63 12.76 -4.87
N TYR A 26 11.68 11.94 -4.81
CA TYR A 26 11.78 10.71 -5.57
C TYR A 26 10.70 9.70 -5.16
N MET A 27 10.50 9.49 -3.86
CA MET A 27 9.46 8.59 -3.36
C MET A 27 8.06 9.05 -3.75
N ARG A 28 7.78 10.36 -3.72
CA ARG A 28 6.51 10.90 -4.23
C ARG A 28 6.31 10.52 -5.70
N ARG A 29 7.35 10.63 -6.52
CA ARG A 29 7.28 10.28 -7.95
C ARG A 29 7.04 8.78 -8.18
N ILE A 30 7.65 7.92 -7.36
CA ILE A 30 7.37 6.48 -7.38
C ILE A 30 5.89 6.24 -7.06
N LEU A 31 5.36 6.85 -5.99
CA LEU A 31 3.96 6.68 -5.61
C LEU A 31 2.99 7.22 -6.67
N GLU A 32 3.29 8.35 -7.30
CA GLU A 32 2.50 8.87 -8.43
C GLU A 32 2.38 7.85 -9.57
N ASN A 33 3.47 7.14 -9.87
CA ASN A 33 3.50 6.13 -10.93
C ASN A 33 2.83 4.81 -10.52
N GLN A 34 2.85 4.47 -9.23
CA GLN A 34 2.40 3.16 -8.72
C GLN A 34 1.01 3.16 -8.08
N VAL A 35 0.44 4.33 -7.74
CA VAL A 35 -0.87 4.40 -7.04
C VAL A 35 -1.99 3.73 -7.82
N ASN A 36 -1.97 3.79 -9.15
CA ASN A 36 -2.97 3.11 -9.98
C ASN A 36 -2.88 1.59 -9.81
N SER A 37 -1.68 1.03 -9.71
CA SER A 37 -1.48 -0.41 -9.45
C SER A 37 -2.00 -0.82 -8.07
N ILE A 38 -1.86 0.03 -7.04
CA ILE A 38 -2.48 -0.21 -5.74
C ILE A 38 -4.01 -0.24 -5.86
N ILE A 39 -4.59 0.73 -6.56
CA ILE A 39 -6.05 0.79 -6.76
C ILE A 39 -6.54 -0.45 -7.52
N ASP A 40 -5.79 -0.91 -8.52
CA ASP A 40 -6.13 -2.12 -9.27
C ASP A 40 -6.11 -3.38 -8.38
N LEU A 41 -5.14 -3.52 -7.47
CA LEU A 41 -5.11 -4.60 -6.48
C LEU A 41 -6.32 -4.57 -5.54
N ILE A 42 -6.75 -3.37 -5.12
CA ILE A 42 -7.96 -3.20 -4.29
C ILE A 42 -9.20 -3.61 -5.09
N ILE A 43 -9.34 -3.16 -6.33
CA ILE A 43 -10.44 -3.53 -7.22
C ILE A 43 -10.51 -5.06 -7.39
N GLU A 44 -9.39 -5.70 -7.66
CA GLU A 44 -9.32 -7.16 -7.83
C GLU A 44 -9.68 -7.89 -6.54
N THR A 45 -9.18 -7.42 -5.39
CA THR A 45 -9.55 -8.00 -4.08
C THR A 45 -11.06 -7.91 -3.85
N LYS A 46 -11.67 -6.76 -4.15
CA LYS A 46 -13.12 -6.57 -4.05
C LYS A 46 -13.93 -7.47 -4.98
N LYS A 47 -13.44 -7.66 -6.22
CA LYS A 47 -14.05 -8.62 -7.16
C LYS A 47 -14.01 -10.04 -6.64
N GLN A 48 -12.90 -10.46 -6.03
CA GLN A 48 -12.78 -11.79 -5.41
C GLN A 48 -13.75 -11.97 -4.23
N ASP A 49 -14.04 -10.90 -3.50
CA ASP A 49 -14.97 -10.89 -2.36
C ASP A 49 -16.45 -10.71 -2.77
N ASN A 50 -16.74 -10.59 -4.08
CA ASN A 50 -18.06 -10.30 -4.62
C ASN A 50 -18.68 -9.01 -4.03
N ASP A 51 -17.86 -7.99 -3.80
CA ASP A 51 -18.32 -6.69 -3.33
C ASP A 51 -19.24 -5.99 -4.36
N PRO A 52 -20.08 -5.05 -3.91
CA PRO A 52 -21.01 -4.32 -4.79
C PRO A 52 -20.32 -3.63 -5.97
N GLU A 53 -20.93 -3.73 -7.16
CA GLU A 53 -20.41 -3.13 -8.40
C GLU A 53 -20.24 -1.60 -8.28
N GLU A 54 -21.09 -0.93 -7.49
CA GLU A 54 -20.98 0.50 -7.20
C GLU A 54 -19.64 0.85 -6.54
N SER A 55 -19.18 0.05 -5.57
CA SER A 55 -17.88 0.25 -4.92
C SER A 55 -16.72 0.11 -5.91
N ILE A 56 -16.84 -0.79 -6.89
CA ILE A 56 -15.84 -0.98 -7.94
C ILE A 56 -15.86 0.22 -8.91
N LYS A 57 -17.04 0.71 -9.28
CA LYS A 57 -17.18 1.90 -10.15
C LYS A 57 -16.57 3.15 -9.51
N GLU A 58 -16.77 3.36 -8.21
CA GLU A 58 -16.16 4.49 -7.50
C GLU A 58 -14.62 4.40 -7.52
N LEU A 59 -14.05 3.21 -7.28
CA LEU A 59 -12.60 3.00 -7.38
C LEU A 59 -12.04 3.24 -8.78
N ILE A 60 -12.77 2.86 -9.83
CA ILE A 60 -12.38 3.14 -11.21
C ILE A 60 -12.34 4.66 -11.45
N SER A 61 -13.36 5.39 -11.00
CA SER A 61 -13.40 6.86 -11.09
C SER A 61 -12.24 7.51 -10.31
N ILE A 62 -11.93 7.01 -9.10
CA ILE A 62 -10.77 7.48 -8.32
C ILE A 62 -9.46 7.26 -9.10
N LYS A 63 -9.31 6.11 -9.77
CA LYS A 63 -8.12 5.78 -10.56
C LYS A 63 -7.88 6.76 -11.72
N GLU A 64 -8.95 7.24 -12.35
CA GLU A 64 -8.90 8.22 -13.45
C GLU A 64 -8.49 9.63 -13.00
N GLY A 65 -8.53 9.91 -11.70
CA GLY A 65 -8.04 11.16 -11.13
C GLY A 65 -6.57 11.45 -11.50
N LYS A 66 -6.15 12.71 -11.44
CA LYS A 66 -4.76 13.10 -11.75
C LYS A 66 -3.88 13.33 -10.52
N VAL A 67 -4.49 13.68 -9.39
CA VAL A 67 -3.76 14.11 -8.18
C VAL A 67 -3.59 12.94 -7.22
N LEU A 68 -2.35 12.57 -6.93
CA LEU A 68 -1.99 11.47 -6.00
C LEU A 68 -2.70 11.60 -4.65
N ASP A 69 -2.63 12.79 -4.04
CA ASP A 69 -3.18 13.02 -2.70
C ASP A 69 -4.69 12.78 -2.66
N ASN A 70 -5.41 13.24 -3.69
CA ASN A 70 -6.85 12.98 -3.83
C ASN A 70 -7.15 11.50 -4.04
N LYS A 71 -6.32 10.79 -4.82
CA LYS A 71 -6.48 9.34 -4.99
C LYS A 71 -6.37 8.61 -3.67
N LEU A 72 -5.30 8.87 -2.91
CA LEU A 72 -5.11 8.21 -1.62
C LEU A 72 -6.22 8.57 -0.63
N LYS A 73 -6.62 9.85 -0.57
CA LYS A 73 -7.70 10.34 0.29
C LYS A 73 -9.05 9.66 0.03
N LEU A 74 -9.34 9.34 -1.23
CA LEU A 74 -10.60 8.68 -1.60
C LEU A 74 -10.47 7.16 -1.50
N ALA A 75 -9.37 6.59 -2.01
CA ALA A 75 -9.14 5.15 -2.07
C ALA A 75 -9.00 4.50 -0.69
N TYR A 76 -8.51 5.20 0.34
CA TYR A 76 -8.35 4.58 1.66
C TYR A 76 -9.67 4.05 2.24
N LYS A 77 -10.82 4.59 1.83
CA LYS A 77 -12.16 4.14 2.28
C LYS A 77 -12.50 2.71 1.81
N PHE A 78 -11.80 2.24 0.78
CA PHE A 78 -12.06 0.95 0.13
C PHE A 78 -11.03 -0.12 0.49
N VAL A 79 -10.06 0.22 1.34
CA VAL A 79 -9.01 -0.69 1.78
C VAL A 79 -9.64 -1.88 2.54
N PRO A 80 -9.30 -3.12 2.17
CA PRO A 80 -9.75 -4.30 2.90
C PRO A 80 -9.37 -4.23 4.40
N GLN A 81 -10.30 -4.62 5.28
CA GLN A 81 -10.05 -4.66 6.73
C GLN A 81 -8.87 -5.56 7.11
N SER A 82 -8.61 -6.59 6.30
CA SER A 82 -7.52 -7.55 6.48
C SER A 82 -6.11 -6.93 6.43
N ILE A 83 -5.95 -5.72 5.87
CA ILE A 83 -4.66 -5.02 5.80
C ILE A 83 -4.59 -3.79 6.72
N ILE A 84 -5.61 -3.61 7.57
CA ILE A 84 -5.60 -2.57 8.61
C ILE A 84 -4.91 -3.15 9.84
N VAL A 85 -3.82 -2.51 10.27
CA VAL A 85 -2.99 -2.99 11.39
C VAL A 85 -3.16 -2.06 12.57
N LYS A 86 -3.62 -2.60 13.70
CA LYS A 86 -3.84 -1.83 14.95
C LYS A 86 -4.70 -0.58 14.72
N GLY A 87 -5.70 -0.66 13.83
CA GLY A 87 -6.57 0.47 13.49
C GLY A 87 -5.97 1.48 12.49
N HIS A 88 -4.74 1.27 12.04
CA HIS A 88 -4.08 2.14 11.05
C HIS A 88 -4.33 1.64 9.63
N ASN A 89 -4.92 2.52 8.81
CA ASN A 89 -5.13 2.28 7.39
C ASN A 89 -3.88 2.71 6.60
N PRO A 90 -3.22 1.81 5.86
CA PRO A 90 -1.95 2.12 5.21
C PRO A 90 -2.06 3.20 4.12
N LEU A 91 -3.15 3.26 3.34
CA LEU A 91 -3.33 4.32 2.34
C LEU A 91 -3.58 5.68 2.99
N LYS A 92 -4.26 5.70 4.14
CA LYS A 92 -4.45 6.92 4.91
C LYS A 92 -3.11 7.43 5.46
N LEU A 93 -2.25 6.55 5.97
CA LEU A 93 -0.90 6.92 6.43
C LEU A 93 -0.05 7.51 5.29
N MET A 94 -0.10 6.91 4.08
CA MET A 94 0.58 7.47 2.91
C MET A 94 0.05 8.87 2.56
N TYR A 95 -1.28 9.06 2.59
CA TYR A 95 -1.90 10.36 2.37
C TYR A 95 -1.42 11.40 3.40
N GLU A 96 -1.45 11.06 4.69
CA GLU A 96 -1.03 11.95 5.77
C GLU A 96 0.43 12.38 5.59
N LEU A 97 1.35 11.43 5.38
CA LEU A 97 2.77 11.71 5.18
C LEU A 97 3.06 12.58 3.95
N LEU A 98 2.33 12.39 2.86
CA LEU A 98 2.49 13.19 1.64
C LEU A 98 1.87 14.58 1.77
N SER A 99 0.73 14.69 2.48
CA SER A 99 -0.03 15.94 2.63
C SER A 99 0.58 16.89 3.66
N ASP A 100 1.28 16.37 4.66
CA ASP A 100 2.08 17.14 5.62
C ASP A 100 3.19 17.96 4.92
N GLY A 101 3.56 17.55 3.70
CA GLY A 101 4.52 18.23 2.87
C GLY A 101 5.95 18.09 3.37
N VAL A 102 6.86 18.75 2.67
CA VAL A 102 8.30 18.81 2.97
C VAL A 102 8.71 20.19 3.50
N HIS A 103 7.77 21.12 3.62
CA HIS A 103 8.04 22.49 4.04
C HIS A 103 8.43 22.51 5.52
N GLY A 104 9.67 22.93 5.80
CA GLY A 104 10.18 23.02 7.17
C GLY A 104 10.74 21.73 7.76
N LYS A 105 10.78 20.63 6.98
CA LYS A 105 11.47 19.40 7.39
C LYS A 105 12.97 19.51 7.16
N SER A 106 13.74 19.03 8.13
CA SER A 106 15.18 18.79 8.00
C SER A 106 15.46 17.70 6.96
N GLU A 107 16.73 17.56 6.57
CA GLU A 107 17.14 16.51 5.63
C GLU A 107 16.90 15.10 6.19
N ASP A 108 17.14 14.91 7.49
CA ASP A 108 16.88 13.65 8.19
C ASP A 108 15.38 13.33 8.19
N GLU A 109 14.52 14.30 8.50
CA GLU A 109 13.07 14.12 8.50
C GLU A 109 12.52 13.81 7.11
N CYS A 110 13.07 14.43 6.05
CA CYS A 110 12.73 14.09 4.68
C CYS A 110 13.14 12.65 4.35
N THR A 111 14.37 12.27 4.70
CA THR A 111 14.88 10.91 4.49
C THR A 111 14.01 9.88 5.20
N GLN A 112 13.65 10.15 6.45
CA GLN A 112 12.78 9.28 7.25
C GLN A 112 11.38 9.16 6.65
N THR A 113 10.78 10.28 6.20
CA THR A 113 9.47 10.28 5.53
C THR A 113 9.48 9.40 4.29
N ALA A 114 10.52 9.50 3.47
CA ALA A 114 10.69 8.69 2.27
C ALA A 114 10.73 7.19 2.59
N PHE A 115 11.48 6.79 3.62
CA PHE A 115 11.55 5.39 4.05
C PHE A 115 10.25 4.87 4.68
N GLN A 116 9.56 5.71 5.46
CA GLN A 116 8.24 5.35 5.99
C GLN A 116 7.24 5.12 4.86
N LEU A 117 7.23 5.99 3.85
CA LEU A 117 6.40 5.81 2.65
C LEU A 117 6.73 4.51 1.91
N LEU A 118 8.02 4.20 1.73
CA LEU A 118 8.45 2.95 1.10
C LEU A 118 7.95 1.73 1.89
N SER A 119 8.14 1.71 3.21
CA SER A 119 7.72 0.59 4.06
C SER A 119 6.20 0.37 4.02
N ILE A 120 5.41 1.45 4.06
CA ILE A 120 3.95 1.36 3.95
C ILE A 120 3.55 0.84 2.56
N PHE A 121 4.18 1.35 1.50
CA PHE A 121 3.90 0.93 0.13
C PHE A 121 4.19 -0.56 -0.09
N GLU A 122 5.36 -1.03 0.37
CA GLU A 122 5.75 -2.45 0.31
C GLU A 122 4.74 -3.33 1.05
N TYR A 123 4.36 -2.93 2.27
CA TYR A 123 3.36 -3.65 3.05
C TYR A 123 2.04 -3.83 2.28
N VAL A 124 1.52 -2.76 1.67
CA VAL A 124 0.27 -2.79 0.90
C VAL A 124 0.36 -3.77 -0.26
N ILE A 125 1.41 -3.68 -1.08
CA ILE A 125 1.58 -4.52 -2.26
C ILE A 125 1.71 -5.99 -1.87
N VAL A 126 2.59 -6.29 -0.90
CA VAL A 126 2.85 -7.66 -0.46
C VAL A 126 1.59 -8.28 0.12
N GLU A 127 0.89 -7.57 0.99
CA GLU A 127 -0.26 -8.14 1.69
C GLU A 127 -1.47 -8.33 0.77
N LEU A 128 -1.77 -7.37 -0.12
CA LEU A 128 -2.87 -7.53 -1.08
C LEU A 128 -2.63 -8.72 -2.03
N LYS A 129 -1.43 -8.81 -2.61
CA LYS A 129 -1.07 -9.94 -3.49
C LYS A 129 -1.13 -11.26 -2.76
N ARG A 130 -0.57 -11.34 -1.55
CA ARG A 130 -0.61 -12.55 -0.73
C ARG A 130 -2.04 -13.01 -0.48
N GLN A 131 -2.95 -12.09 -0.19
CA GLN A 131 -4.37 -12.42 0.03
C GLN A 131 -5.04 -12.93 -1.24
N GLN A 132 -4.81 -12.28 -2.38
CA GLN A 132 -5.35 -12.70 -3.67
C GLN A 132 -4.89 -14.13 -4.02
N GLU A 133 -3.59 -14.39 -3.95
CA GLU A 133 -3.00 -15.70 -4.23
C GLU A 133 -3.53 -16.80 -3.30
N ASN A 134 -3.70 -16.48 -2.02
CA ASN A 134 -4.25 -17.42 -1.04
C ASN A 134 -5.71 -17.77 -1.32
N LYS A 135 -6.54 -16.77 -1.67
CA LYS A 135 -7.94 -16.97 -2.04
C LYS A 135 -8.06 -17.83 -3.29
N GLU A 136 -7.29 -17.52 -4.34
CA GLU A 136 -7.27 -18.31 -5.57
C GLU A 136 -6.85 -19.76 -5.33
N ARG A 137 -5.82 -19.97 -4.51
CA ARG A 137 -5.37 -21.31 -4.12
C ARG A 137 -6.48 -22.08 -3.43
N PHE A 138 -7.17 -21.45 -2.48
CA PHE A 138 -8.26 -22.08 -1.76
C PHE A 138 -9.46 -22.41 -2.65
N ILE A 139 -9.82 -21.52 -3.59
CA ILE A 139 -10.87 -21.75 -4.59
C ILE A 139 -10.55 -22.98 -5.45
N LYS A 140 -9.29 -23.14 -5.87
CA LYS A 140 -8.84 -24.33 -6.62
C LYS A 140 -9.01 -25.61 -5.78
N SER A 141 -8.67 -25.57 -4.49
CA SER A 141 -8.87 -26.69 -3.56
C SER A 141 -10.35 -27.05 -3.39
N ILE A 142 -11.24 -26.06 -3.25
CA ILE A 142 -12.70 -26.31 -3.18
C ILE A 142 -13.18 -27.03 -4.44
N ARG A 143 -12.81 -26.54 -5.62
CA ARG A 143 -13.23 -27.13 -6.90
C ARG A 143 -12.74 -28.57 -7.07
N SER A 144 -11.56 -28.91 -6.54
CA SER A 144 -11.06 -30.30 -6.58
C SER A 144 -11.79 -31.25 -5.63
N ILE A 145 -12.48 -30.74 -4.62
CA ILE A 145 -13.29 -31.54 -3.68
C ILE A 145 -14.72 -31.70 -4.20
N SER A 146 -15.26 -30.68 -4.88
CA SER A 146 -16.61 -30.67 -5.43
C SER A 146 -16.76 -31.42 -6.77
N ASN A 147 -15.67 -31.92 -7.36
CA ASN A 147 -15.65 -32.77 -8.55
C ASN A 147 -15.37 -34.23 -8.15
#